data_AF-A0A350WXW9-F1
#
_entry.id   AF-A0A350WXW9-F1
#
_cell.length_a   1.000
_cell.length_b   1.000
_cell.length_c   1.000
_cell.angle_alpha   90.00
_cell.angle_beta   90.00
_cell.angle_gamma   90.00
#
_symmetry.space_group_name_H-M   'P 1'
#
loop_
_entity.id
_entity.type
_entity.pdbx_description
1 polymer ?
#
loop_
_entity_poly.entity_id
_entity_poly.type
_entity_poly.pdbx_seq_one_letter_code
_entity_poly.pdbx_strand_id
1 'polypeptide(L)'
;MDIKLICIDMDGTLLNPDDIVSDENKAAIKSAVDKGVHVAITTGRLYNCAKLYAESINLQTPIIASNGAFIGGTNGQEIYKNTLTLADLKDFINTMEKYNLYWYCSTNYGLLSIHPFPETNIYYKLNQTLPPDQQIQLEVLNSPQEIFEQHGEHILKAVCVDKTNHDKLMQAKEELKAANPHLEIVSSWGDNFEVMKKGSSKGEAVKALTQYFNLTPDNVMCIGDSENDLSMLKFASLG
;
A
#
# COMPACT_ATOMS: atom_id res chain seq x y z
N MET A 1 -25.96 11.49 -9.56
CA MET A 1 -24.96 10.40 -9.59
C MET A 1 -25.42 9.33 -8.63
N ASP A 2 -25.30 8.06 -9.00
CA ASP A 2 -25.68 6.93 -8.15
C ASP A 2 -24.41 6.21 -7.66
N ILE A 3 -23.73 6.81 -6.69
CA ILE A 3 -22.50 6.27 -6.11
C ILE A 3 -22.85 5.08 -5.21
N LYS A 4 -22.21 3.93 -5.47
CA LYS A 4 -22.37 2.68 -4.70
C LYS A 4 -21.06 2.19 -4.08
N LEU A 5 -19.92 2.69 -4.54
CA LEU A 5 -18.59 2.39 -3.97
C LEU A 5 -17.80 3.69 -3.82
N ILE A 6 -17.27 3.91 -2.62
CA ILE A 6 -16.30 4.97 -2.31
C ILE A 6 -14.98 4.31 -1.96
N CYS A 7 -13.93 4.61 -2.71
CA CYS A 7 -12.56 4.17 -2.45
C CYS A 7 -11.76 5.37 -1.94
N ILE A 8 -11.30 5.30 -0.69
CA ILE A 8 -10.62 6.42 -0.03
C ILE A 8 -9.20 6.05 0.34
N ASP A 9 -8.25 6.91 -0.03
CA ASP A 9 -6.87 6.78 0.44
C ASP A 9 -6.74 7.06 1.95
N MET A 10 -5.68 6.54 2.57
CA MET A 10 -5.43 6.72 3.99
C MET A 10 -4.61 7.96 4.31
N ASP A 11 -3.32 7.92 3.99
CA ASP A 11 -2.31 8.87 4.43
C ASP A 11 -2.51 10.21 3.71
N GLY A 12 -2.69 11.32 4.43
CA GLY A 12 -2.96 12.62 3.80
C GLY A 12 -4.40 12.80 3.28
N THR A 13 -5.22 11.73 3.32
CA THR A 13 -6.61 11.73 2.85
C THR A 13 -7.60 11.43 3.97
N LEU A 14 -7.73 10.17 4.41
CA LEU A 14 -8.65 9.78 5.49
C LEU A 14 -8.07 10.13 6.88
N LEU A 15 -6.76 9.97 7.04
CA LEU A 15 -6.02 10.23 8.26
C LEU A 15 -5.58 11.68 8.33
N ASN A 16 -5.71 12.28 9.51
CA ASN A 16 -5.13 13.58 9.80
C ASN A 16 -3.60 13.44 10.06
N PRO A 17 -2.86 14.55 10.26
CA PRO A 17 -1.42 14.50 10.54
C PRO A 17 -1.01 13.75 11.82
N ASP A 18 -1.96 13.45 12.71
CA ASP A 18 -1.77 12.64 13.92
C ASP A 18 -2.08 11.15 13.69
N ASP A 19 -2.23 10.72 12.44
CA ASP A 19 -2.58 9.34 12.04
C ASP A 19 -3.95 8.86 12.58
N ILE A 20 -4.89 9.79 12.80
CA ILE A 20 -6.22 9.52 13.36
C ILE A 20 -7.32 9.80 12.33
N VAL A 21 -8.35 8.94 12.28
CA VAL A 21 -9.61 9.24 11.59
C VAL A 21 -10.45 10.17 12.46
N SER A 22 -10.74 11.39 11.98
CA SER A 22 -11.55 12.35 12.73
C SER A 22 -12.99 11.87 12.95
N ASP A 23 -13.68 12.42 13.94
CA ASP A 23 -15.07 12.06 14.21
C ASP A 23 -16.01 12.51 13.09
N GLU A 24 -15.68 13.61 12.40
CA GLU A 24 -16.38 14.06 11.20
C GLU A 24 -16.23 13.04 10.07
N ASN A 25 -15.02 12.53 9.82
CA ASN A 25 -14.78 11.50 8.80
C ASN A 25 -15.51 10.19 9.15
N LYS A 26 -15.48 9.77 10.42
CA LYS A 26 -16.25 8.60 10.89
C LYS A 26 -17.75 8.78 10.64
N ALA A 27 -18.31 9.95 10.96
CA ALA A 27 -19.71 10.25 10.76
C ALA A 27 -20.09 10.25 9.27
N ALA A 28 -19.23 10.81 8.41
CA ALA A 28 -19.43 10.83 6.96
C ALA A 28 -19.41 9.40 6.37
N ILE A 29 -18.42 8.59 6.75
CA ILE A 29 -18.32 7.18 6.34
C ILE A 29 -19.55 6.41 6.80
N LYS A 30 -19.93 6.55 8.06
CA LYS A 30 -21.13 5.91 8.59
C LYS A 30 -22.37 6.32 7.80
N SER A 31 -22.53 7.61 7.48
CA SER A 31 -23.68 8.08 6.70
C SER A 31 -23.70 7.49 5.28
N ALA A 32 -22.55 7.25 4.65
CA ALA A 32 -22.49 6.60 3.35
C ALA A 32 -22.88 5.12 3.46
N VAL A 33 -22.34 4.41 4.44
CA VAL A 33 -22.65 3.00 4.72
C VAL A 33 -24.14 2.82 5.04
N ASP A 34 -24.74 3.69 5.85
CA ASP A 34 -26.17 3.66 6.20
C ASP A 34 -27.08 3.85 4.96
N LYS A 35 -26.57 4.46 3.89
CA LYS A 35 -27.25 4.61 2.59
C LYS A 35 -27.02 3.42 1.66
N GLY A 36 -26.34 2.37 2.12
CA GLY A 36 -26.00 1.18 1.33
C GLY A 36 -24.81 1.38 0.40
N VAL A 37 -23.97 2.39 0.62
CA VAL A 37 -22.74 2.61 -0.15
C VAL A 37 -21.62 1.80 0.48
N HIS A 38 -20.90 1.03 -0.33
CA HIS A 38 -19.66 0.39 0.10
C HIS A 38 -18.56 1.44 0.26
N VAL A 39 -17.86 1.44 1.39
CA VAL A 39 -16.70 2.30 1.61
C VAL A 39 -15.48 1.42 1.80
N ALA A 40 -14.49 1.54 0.93
CA ALA A 40 -13.25 0.76 0.90
C ALA A 40 -12.04 1.66 1.15
N ILE A 41 -11.11 1.17 1.95
CA ILE A 41 -9.80 1.77 2.13
C ILE A 41 -8.88 1.34 0.97
N THR A 42 -8.16 2.29 0.39
CA THR A 42 -7.18 2.05 -0.69
C THR A 42 -5.84 2.68 -0.36
N THR A 43 -4.86 1.91 0.11
CA THR A 43 -3.64 2.45 0.71
C THR A 43 -2.34 1.81 0.20
N GLY A 44 -1.25 2.56 0.33
CA GLY A 44 0.11 2.02 0.25
C GLY A 44 0.53 1.22 1.50
N ARG A 45 -0.20 1.33 2.61
CA ARG A 45 0.11 0.61 3.86
C ARG A 45 -0.09 -0.90 3.74
N LEU A 46 0.55 -1.64 4.65
CA LEU A 46 0.36 -3.07 4.84
C LEU A 46 -1.11 -3.39 5.17
N TYR A 47 -1.58 -4.56 4.73
CA TYR A 47 -2.96 -4.99 4.98
C TYR A 47 -3.31 -5.05 6.47
N ASN A 48 -2.47 -5.67 7.29
CA ASN A 48 -2.72 -5.77 8.74
C ASN A 48 -2.79 -4.39 9.41
N CYS A 49 -1.95 -3.44 9.01
CA CYS A 49 -2.04 -2.06 9.48
C CYS A 49 -3.35 -1.41 9.06
N ALA A 50 -3.71 -1.48 7.77
CA ALA A 50 -4.94 -0.90 7.24
C ALA A 50 -6.21 -1.52 7.87
N LYS A 51 -6.15 -2.81 8.21
CA LYS A 51 -7.22 -3.55 8.88
C LYS A 51 -7.54 -2.97 10.26
N LEU A 52 -6.54 -2.60 11.06
CA LEU A 52 -6.76 -1.96 12.36
C LEU A 52 -7.60 -0.67 12.22
N TYR A 53 -7.30 0.13 11.21
CA TYR A 53 -8.07 1.33 10.91
C TYR A 53 -9.48 0.98 10.45
N ALA A 54 -9.64 0.07 9.48
CA ALA A 54 -10.94 -0.38 9.01
C ALA A 54 -11.84 -0.88 10.16
N GLU A 55 -11.29 -1.66 11.09
CA GLU A 55 -11.99 -2.15 12.29
C GLU A 55 -12.39 -1.00 13.22
N SER A 56 -11.51 -0.03 13.45
CA SER A 56 -11.79 1.13 14.32
C SER A 56 -12.97 1.99 13.84
N ILE A 57 -13.29 1.94 12.54
CA ILE A 57 -14.42 2.65 11.93
C ILE A 57 -15.52 1.70 11.43
N ASN A 58 -15.46 0.42 11.84
CA ASN A 58 -16.44 -0.62 11.55
C ASN A 58 -16.75 -0.80 10.05
N LEU A 59 -15.73 -0.70 9.19
CA LEU A 59 -15.86 -1.03 7.78
C LEU A 59 -15.93 -2.56 7.59
N GLN A 60 -16.80 -2.98 6.68
CA GLN A 60 -17.00 -4.40 6.31
C GLN A 60 -16.60 -4.70 4.86
N THR A 61 -16.15 -3.67 4.14
CA THR A 61 -15.71 -3.76 2.74
C THR A 61 -14.27 -4.29 2.67
N PRO A 62 -13.90 -5.06 1.64
CA PRO A 62 -12.51 -5.40 1.40
C PRO A 62 -11.58 -4.18 1.35
N ILE A 63 -10.34 -4.39 1.79
CA ILE A 63 -9.28 -3.39 1.87
C ILE A 63 -8.32 -3.61 0.71
N ILE A 64 -8.02 -2.54 -0.02
CA ILE A 64 -6.94 -2.51 -1.00
C ILE A 64 -5.67 -2.03 -0.29
N ALA A 65 -4.68 -2.90 -0.19
CA ALA A 65 -3.42 -2.64 0.51
C ALA A 65 -2.22 -2.73 -0.44
N SER A 66 -1.06 -2.26 0.04
CA SER A 66 0.20 -2.30 -0.71
C SER A 66 0.07 -1.76 -2.15
N ASN A 67 -0.60 -0.61 -2.32
CA ASN A 67 -0.90 0.01 -3.62
C ASN A 67 -1.65 -0.89 -4.61
N GLY A 68 -2.48 -1.81 -4.12
CA GLY A 68 -3.20 -2.74 -4.98
C GLY A 68 -2.47 -4.04 -5.29
N ALA A 69 -1.33 -4.31 -4.66
CA ALA A 69 -0.71 -5.63 -4.70
C ALA A 69 -1.49 -6.68 -3.88
N PHE A 70 -2.35 -6.25 -2.96
CA PHE A 70 -3.17 -7.16 -2.14
C PHE A 70 -4.57 -6.59 -1.91
N ILE A 71 -5.58 -7.44 -2.04
CA ILE A 71 -6.96 -7.14 -1.63
C ILE A 71 -7.35 -8.20 -0.59
N GLY A 72 -7.67 -7.73 0.61
CA GLY A 72 -8.06 -8.58 1.72
C GLY A 72 -9.46 -8.25 2.23
N GLY A 73 -10.29 -9.27 2.47
CA GLY A 73 -11.54 -9.12 3.20
C GLY A 73 -11.29 -8.72 4.66
N THR A 74 -12.31 -8.23 5.36
CA THR A 74 -12.19 -7.81 6.77
C THR A 74 -11.92 -8.98 7.73
N ASN A 75 -12.30 -10.19 7.33
CA ASN A 75 -12.01 -11.44 8.03
C ASN A 75 -10.61 -12.03 7.75
N GLY A 76 -9.75 -11.37 6.97
CA GLY A 76 -8.45 -11.91 6.57
C GLY A 76 -8.45 -12.72 5.28
N GLN A 77 -9.60 -12.87 4.61
CA GLN A 77 -9.67 -13.59 3.34
C GLN A 77 -8.83 -12.88 2.26
N GLU A 78 -7.90 -13.61 1.64
CA GLU A 78 -7.21 -13.16 0.44
C GLU A 78 -8.18 -13.18 -0.76
N ILE A 79 -8.45 -12.01 -1.35
CA ILE A 79 -9.27 -11.85 -2.56
C ILE A 79 -8.37 -11.73 -3.79
N TYR A 80 -7.26 -11.00 -3.64
CA TYR A 80 -6.27 -10.82 -4.68
C TYR A 80 -4.89 -10.65 -4.07
N LYS A 81 -3.88 -11.18 -4.74
CA LYS A 81 -2.47 -11.06 -4.38
C LYS A 81 -1.62 -11.08 -5.64
N ASN A 82 -0.66 -10.17 -5.72
CA ASN A 82 0.31 -10.11 -6.80
C ASN A 82 1.70 -9.81 -6.22
N THR A 83 2.62 -10.75 -6.40
CA THR A 83 3.92 -10.75 -5.72
C THR A 83 5.05 -10.46 -6.68
N LEU A 84 6.11 -9.87 -6.14
CA LEU A 84 7.38 -9.76 -6.84
C LEU A 84 8.03 -11.13 -6.97
N THR A 85 8.68 -11.35 -8.11
CA THR A 85 9.50 -12.56 -8.33
C THR A 85 10.91 -12.36 -7.77
N LEU A 86 11.68 -13.44 -7.67
CA LEU A 86 13.09 -13.37 -7.31
C LEU A 86 13.89 -12.47 -8.26
N ALA A 87 13.57 -12.50 -9.56
CA ALA A 87 14.25 -11.67 -10.54
C ALA A 87 13.96 -10.18 -10.28
N ASP A 88 12.68 -9.83 -10.06
CA ASP A 88 12.28 -8.46 -9.76
C ASP A 88 12.98 -7.91 -8.51
N LEU A 89 13.11 -8.75 -7.46
CA LEU A 89 13.79 -8.36 -6.22
C LEU A 89 15.31 -8.24 -6.39
N LYS A 90 15.93 -9.14 -7.16
CA LYS A 90 17.37 -9.04 -7.45
C LYS A 90 17.69 -7.74 -8.18
N ASP A 91 16.89 -7.39 -9.18
CA ASP A 91 17.10 -6.14 -9.93
C ASP A 91 16.92 -4.92 -9.02
N PHE A 92 15.85 -4.89 -8.21
CA PHE A 92 15.65 -3.84 -7.22
C PHE A 92 16.84 -3.70 -6.25
N ILE A 93 17.24 -4.80 -5.60
CA ILE A 93 18.30 -4.79 -4.57
C ILE A 93 19.64 -4.40 -5.19
N ASN A 94 19.99 -4.93 -6.36
CA ASN A 94 21.21 -4.55 -7.07
C ASN A 94 21.25 -3.04 -7.36
N THR A 95 20.12 -2.44 -7.75
CA THR A 95 20.03 -0.98 -7.90
C THR A 95 20.21 -0.26 -6.56
N MET A 96 19.61 -0.76 -5.47
CA MET A 96 19.73 -0.11 -4.15
C MET A 96 21.17 -0.15 -3.63
N GLU A 97 21.85 -1.28 -3.80
CA GLU A 97 23.27 -1.44 -3.45
C GLU A 97 24.17 -0.54 -4.31
N LYS A 98 23.92 -0.46 -5.63
CA LYS A 98 24.67 0.42 -6.54
C LYS A 98 24.62 1.88 -6.11
N TYR A 99 23.45 2.35 -5.68
CA TYR A 99 23.25 3.74 -5.25
C TYR A 99 23.52 3.97 -3.76
N ASN A 100 23.74 2.89 -3.00
CA ASN A 100 23.88 2.88 -1.54
C ASN A 100 22.66 3.52 -0.85
N LEU A 101 21.47 3.02 -1.19
CA LEU A 101 20.17 3.47 -0.67
C LEU A 101 19.58 2.44 0.30
N TYR A 102 18.89 2.93 1.33
CA TYR A 102 18.18 2.07 2.29
C TYR A 102 16.89 1.52 1.68
N TRP A 103 16.62 0.24 1.96
CA TRP A 103 15.44 -0.44 1.45
C TRP A 103 14.87 -1.48 2.41
N TYR A 104 13.62 -1.85 2.16
CA TYR A 104 12.95 -2.99 2.78
C TYR A 104 11.88 -3.56 1.84
N CYS A 105 11.49 -4.80 2.06
CA CYS A 105 10.35 -5.44 1.41
C CYS A 105 9.15 -5.46 2.36
N SER A 106 7.96 -5.52 1.80
CA SER A 106 6.71 -5.64 2.55
C SER A 106 5.88 -6.83 2.07
N THR A 107 5.32 -7.55 3.03
CA THR A 107 4.34 -8.62 2.82
C THR A 107 2.94 -8.15 3.20
N ASN A 108 1.95 -9.04 3.38
CA ASN A 108 0.65 -8.68 3.94
C ASN A 108 0.65 -8.61 5.49
N TYR A 109 1.69 -9.13 6.15
CA TYR A 109 1.82 -9.23 7.61
C TYR A 109 2.96 -8.40 8.21
N GLY A 110 3.93 -7.96 7.41
CA GLY A 110 5.10 -7.29 7.98
C GLY A 110 6.11 -6.76 6.97
N LEU A 111 7.21 -6.26 7.51
CA LEU A 111 8.37 -5.79 6.78
C LEU A 111 9.54 -6.76 6.93
N LEU A 112 10.31 -6.88 5.85
CA LEU A 112 11.51 -7.70 5.75
C LEU A 112 12.67 -6.82 5.29
N SER A 113 13.82 -6.86 5.96
CA SER A 113 15.03 -6.18 5.50
C SER A 113 16.27 -6.95 5.91
N ILE A 114 17.42 -6.62 5.33
CA ILE A 114 18.74 -7.05 5.83
C ILE A 114 19.40 -5.97 6.70
N HIS A 115 18.72 -4.85 6.87
CA HIS A 115 19.16 -3.71 7.65
C HIS A 115 18.17 -3.47 8.81
N PRO A 116 18.65 -2.95 9.95
CA PRO A 116 17.76 -2.51 11.02
C PRO A 116 16.76 -1.47 10.52
N PHE A 117 15.50 -1.61 10.94
CA PHE A 117 14.47 -0.61 10.64
C PHE A 117 14.77 0.69 11.39
N PRO A 118 14.79 1.85 10.72
CA PRO A 118 14.99 3.12 11.40
C PRO A 118 13.80 3.44 12.30
N GLU A 119 14.04 4.09 13.44
CA GLU A 119 12.96 4.54 14.35
C GLU A 119 11.98 5.52 13.67
N THR A 120 12.39 6.11 12.55
CA THR A 120 11.52 6.96 11.72
C THR A 120 10.54 6.17 10.86
N ASN A 121 10.70 4.85 10.72
CA ASN A 121 9.79 3.99 9.96
C ASN A 121 8.40 3.98 10.63
N ILE A 122 7.35 4.13 9.82
CA ILE A 122 5.97 4.29 10.32
C ILE A 122 5.52 3.08 11.15
N TYR A 123 5.88 1.87 10.74
CA TYR A 123 5.45 0.64 11.42
C TYR A 123 6.27 0.39 12.69
N TYR A 124 7.54 0.79 12.69
CA TYR A 124 8.35 0.79 13.92
C TYR A 124 7.74 1.70 14.98
N LYS A 125 7.35 2.93 14.61
CA LYS A 125 6.67 3.86 15.53
C LYS A 125 5.33 3.33 15.99
N LEU A 126 4.53 2.82 15.05
CA LEU A 126 3.21 2.29 15.35
C LEU A 126 3.28 1.13 16.36
N ASN A 127 4.27 0.25 16.24
CA ASN A 127 4.47 -0.84 17.20
C ASN A 127 4.77 -0.37 18.63
N GLN A 128 5.21 0.87 18.84
CA GLN A 128 5.42 1.43 20.19
C GLN A 128 4.11 1.69 20.92
N THR A 129 2.99 1.83 20.21
CA THR A 129 1.68 2.14 20.78
C THR A 129 0.69 0.98 20.63
N LEU A 130 0.91 0.08 19.68
CA LEU A 130 0.03 -1.06 19.45
C LEU A 130 0.15 -2.14 20.55
N PRO A 131 -0.97 -2.79 20.91
CA PRO A 131 -0.98 -4.02 21.70
C PRO A 131 -0.11 -5.12 21.05
N PRO A 132 0.55 -6.01 21.83
CA PRO A 132 1.43 -7.04 21.30
C PRO A 132 0.81 -7.95 20.23
N ASP A 133 -0.49 -8.24 20.33
CA ASP A 133 -1.24 -9.07 19.37
C ASP A 133 -1.62 -8.34 18.07
N GLN A 134 -1.41 -7.03 18.01
CA GLN A 134 -1.67 -6.18 16.85
C GLN A 134 -0.40 -5.64 16.18
N GLN A 135 0.77 -5.87 16.80
CA GLN A 135 2.04 -5.38 16.26
C GLN A 135 2.35 -5.95 14.88
N ILE A 136 2.87 -5.08 14.03
CA ILE A 136 3.34 -5.40 12.69
C ILE A 136 4.67 -6.16 12.83
N GLN A 137 4.81 -7.29 12.13
CA GLN A 137 6.07 -8.03 12.13
C GLN A 137 7.17 -7.22 11.44
N LEU A 138 8.29 -7.01 12.13
CA LEU A 138 9.48 -6.36 11.58
C LEU A 138 10.63 -7.35 11.69
N GLU A 139 11.08 -7.87 10.55
CA GLU A 139 12.07 -8.93 10.51
C GLU A 139 13.35 -8.48 9.80
N VAL A 140 14.48 -8.69 10.48
CA VAL A 140 15.82 -8.43 9.94
C VAL A 140 16.49 -9.77 9.68
N LEU A 141 16.77 -10.06 8.42
CA LEU A 141 17.35 -11.31 7.93
C LEU A 141 18.82 -11.10 7.55
N ASN A 142 19.55 -12.19 7.32
CA ASN A 142 21.00 -12.12 7.08
C ASN A 142 21.35 -11.79 5.63
N SER A 143 20.45 -12.07 4.67
CA SER A 143 20.71 -11.83 3.25
C SER A 143 19.44 -11.65 2.40
N PRO A 144 19.56 -10.99 1.24
CA PRO A 144 18.48 -10.94 0.24
C PRO A 144 17.96 -12.31 -0.20
N GLN A 145 18.84 -13.30 -0.27
CA GLN A 145 18.51 -14.66 -0.66
C GLN A 145 17.61 -15.31 0.39
N GLU A 146 17.92 -15.11 1.67
CA GLU A 146 17.13 -15.62 2.80
C GLU A 146 15.72 -15.01 2.84
N ILE A 147 15.58 -13.71 2.55
CA ILE A 147 14.27 -13.04 2.39
C ILE A 147 13.40 -13.79 1.38
N PHE A 148 13.96 -14.13 0.21
CA PHE A 148 13.18 -14.80 -0.83
C PHE A 148 12.89 -16.27 -0.49
N GLU A 149 13.86 -17.00 0.07
CA GLU A 149 13.69 -18.40 0.45
C GLU A 149 12.59 -18.58 1.50
N GLN A 150 12.48 -17.66 2.45
CA GLN A 150 11.49 -17.73 3.53
C GLN A 150 10.15 -17.09 3.17
N HIS A 151 10.14 -16.02 2.35
CA HIS A 151 8.96 -15.19 2.15
C HIS A 151 8.60 -14.88 0.69
N GLY A 152 9.29 -15.46 -0.30
CA GLY A 152 9.18 -15.06 -1.71
C GLY A 152 7.75 -14.97 -2.25
N GLU A 153 6.88 -15.91 -1.89
CA GLU A 153 5.46 -15.95 -2.30
C GLU A 153 4.56 -14.94 -1.57
N HIS A 154 5.14 -14.11 -0.70
CA HIS A 154 4.44 -13.12 0.10
C HIS A 154 4.95 -11.71 -0.12
N ILE A 155 6.02 -11.50 -0.89
CA ILE A 155 6.60 -10.17 -1.10
C ILE A 155 5.76 -9.41 -2.12
N LEU A 156 4.99 -8.44 -1.63
CA LEU A 156 4.05 -7.65 -2.43
C LEU A 156 4.72 -6.43 -3.06
N LYS A 157 5.70 -5.87 -2.34
CA LYS A 157 6.28 -4.57 -2.65
C LYS A 157 7.68 -4.44 -2.06
N ALA A 158 8.54 -3.74 -2.77
CA ALA A 158 9.84 -3.31 -2.29
C ALA A 158 9.87 -1.77 -2.22
N VAL A 159 10.46 -1.23 -1.17
CA VAL A 159 10.42 0.21 -0.88
C VAL A 159 11.84 0.71 -0.66
N CYS A 160 12.15 1.82 -1.31
CA CYS A 160 13.37 2.59 -1.09
C CYS A 160 13.00 3.92 -0.43
N VAL A 161 13.76 4.31 0.60
CA VAL A 161 13.56 5.58 1.32
C VAL A 161 14.91 6.25 1.54
N ASP A 162 15.03 7.52 1.15
CA ASP A 162 16.18 8.36 1.46
C ASP A 162 15.76 9.83 1.58
N LYS A 163 15.88 10.37 2.80
CA LYS A 163 15.54 11.77 3.13
C LYS A 163 16.62 12.78 2.78
N THR A 164 17.81 12.30 2.42
CA THR A 164 19.01 13.12 2.29
C THR A 164 19.53 13.19 0.87
N ASN A 165 19.34 12.14 0.07
CA ASN A 165 19.89 12.02 -1.27
C ASN A 165 18.80 11.91 -2.34
N HIS A 166 17.95 12.93 -2.47
CA HIS A 166 16.87 12.97 -3.47
C HIS A 166 17.37 12.70 -4.91
N ASP A 167 18.53 13.23 -5.29
CA ASP A 167 19.08 13.00 -6.64
C ASP A 167 19.39 11.53 -6.89
N LYS A 168 20.01 10.84 -5.91
CA LYS A 168 20.30 9.40 -6.02
C LYS A 168 19.02 8.58 -6.05
N LEU A 169 18.06 8.93 -5.21
CA LEU A 169 16.75 8.27 -5.17
C LEU A 169 16.05 8.36 -6.53
N MET A 170 16.01 9.54 -7.14
CA MET A 170 15.41 9.75 -8.46
C MET A 170 16.18 9.04 -9.57
N GLN A 171 17.51 9.07 -9.56
CA GLN A 171 18.32 8.33 -10.52
C GLN A 171 18.08 6.82 -10.44
N ALA A 172 18.01 6.27 -9.23
CA ALA A 172 17.73 4.86 -9.01
C ALA A 172 16.31 4.48 -9.47
N LYS A 173 15.30 5.33 -9.19
CA LYS A 173 13.92 5.14 -9.65
C LYS A 173 13.86 5.07 -11.18
N GLU A 174 14.47 6.04 -11.87
CA GLU A 174 14.43 6.13 -13.34
C GLU A 174 15.23 4.99 -14.00
N GLU A 175 16.39 4.62 -13.47
CA GLU A 175 17.16 3.47 -13.96
C GLU A 175 16.36 2.18 -13.84
N LEU A 176 15.79 1.92 -12.65
CA LEU A 176 15.03 0.70 -12.41
C LEU A 176 13.78 0.65 -13.29
N LYS A 177 13.09 1.78 -13.48
CA LYS A 177 11.91 1.92 -14.33
C LYS A 177 12.23 1.69 -15.81
N ALA A 178 13.35 2.22 -16.29
CA ALA A 178 13.79 2.01 -17.67
C ALA A 178 14.18 0.54 -17.94
N ALA A 179 14.81 -0.11 -16.96
CA ALA A 179 15.23 -1.51 -17.08
C ALA A 179 14.05 -2.50 -16.92
N ASN A 180 13.00 -2.14 -16.18
CA ASN A 180 11.92 -3.05 -15.78
C ASN A 180 10.52 -2.52 -16.14
N PRO A 181 10.16 -2.45 -17.44
CA PRO A 181 8.83 -1.97 -17.88
C PRO A 181 7.66 -2.88 -17.48
N HIS A 182 7.96 -4.07 -16.92
CA HIS A 182 7.01 -5.02 -16.35
C HIS A 182 6.79 -4.84 -14.84
N LEU A 183 7.35 -3.79 -14.23
CA LEU A 183 7.09 -3.37 -12.85
C LEU A 183 6.26 -2.11 -12.81
N GLU A 184 5.56 -1.92 -11.70
CA GLU A 184 4.90 -0.67 -11.34
C GLU A 184 5.82 0.07 -10.36
N ILE A 185 6.27 1.27 -10.71
CA ILE A 185 7.19 2.06 -9.88
C ILE A 185 6.64 3.47 -9.69
N VAL A 186 6.24 3.77 -8.45
CA VAL A 186 5.54 5.01 -8.05
C VAL A 186 6.14 5.57 -6.77
N SER A 187 5.89 6.84 -6.47
CA SER A 187 6.21 7.43 -5.17
C SER A 187 4.93 7.69 -4.36
N SER A 188 5.00 7.53 -3.04
CA SER A 188 3.96 7.99 -2.11
C SER A 188 4.37 9.29 -1.43
N TRP A 189 5.68 9.53 -1.30
CA TRP A 189 6.26 10.74 -0.71
C TRP A 189 7.48 11.20 -1.51
N GLY A 190 7.92 12.44 -1.30
CA GLY A 190 9.09 13.01 -2.00
C GLY A 190 10.43 12.37 -1.64
N ASP A 191 10.48 11.57 -0.57
CA ASP A 191 11.67 10.89 -0.06
C ASP A 191 11.63 9.36 -0.29
N ASN A 192 10.69 8.86 -1.09
CA ASN A 192 10.56 7.43 -1.37
C ASN A 192 10.24 7.09 -2.82
N PHE A 193 10.46 5.82 -3.16
CA PHE A 193 9.71 5.17 -4.23
C PHE A 193 9.46 3.70 -3.89
N GLU A 194 8.47 3.15 -4.57
CA GLU A 194 7.89 1.86 -4.28
C GLU A 194 7.79 1.05 -5.57
N VAL A 195 8.13 -0.23 -5.48
CA VAL A 195 8.17 -1.17 -6.60
C VAL A 195 7.19 -2.29 -6.32
N MET A 196 6.23 -2.47 -7.22
CA MET A 196 5.29 -3.58 -7.21
C MET A 196 5.30 -4.29 -8.56
N LYS A 197 4.71 -5.49 -8.60
CA LYS A 197 4.50 -6.19 -9.86
C LYS A 197 3.50 -5.40 -10.71
N LYS A 198 3.70 -5.35 -12.03
CA LYS A 198 2.73 -4.68 -12.93
C LYS A 198 1.33 -5.28 -12.78
N GLY A 199 0.33 -4.39 -12.84
CA GLY A 199 -1.05 -4.70 -12.47
C GLY A 199 -1.38 -4.38 -11.01
N SER A 200 -0.38 -4.09 -10.17
CA SER A 200 -0.57 -3.63 -8.80
C SER A 200 -0.53 -2.11 -8.71
N SER A 201 -1.65 -1.49 -9.08
CA SER A 201 -1.91 -0.07 -8.86
C SER A 201 -3.23 0.11 -8.10
N LYS A 202 -3.40 1.25 -7.43
CA LYS A 202 -4.67 1.59 -6.76
C LYS A 202 -5.84 1.53 -7.76
N GLY A 203 -5.65 2.02 -8.98
CA GLY A 203 -6.67 1.99 -10.04
C GLY A 203 -7.07 0.59 -10.49
N GLU A 204 -6.10 -0.30 -10.77
CA GLU A 204 -6.44 -1.69 -11.15
C GLU A 204 -7.09 -2.46 -9.98
N ALA A 205 -6.68 -2.19 -8.74
CA ALA A 205 -7.31 -2.79 -7.58
C ALA A 205 -8.72 -2.26 -7.32
N VAL A 206 -8.97 -0.96 -7.49
CA VAL A 206 -10.33 -0.38 -7.42
C VAL A 206 -11.21 -0.96 -8.52
N LYS A 207 -10.67 -1.16 -9.72
CA LYS A 207 -11.38 -1.84 -10.82
C LYS A 207 -11.74 -3.28 -10.47
N ALA A 208 -10.81 -4.05 -9.91
CA ALA A 208 -11.07 -5.42 -9.45
C ALA A 208 -12.15 -5.44 -8.35
N LEU A 209 -12.11 -4.50 -7.40
CA LEU A 209 -13.11 -4.39 -6.34
C LEU A 209 -14.48 -3.95 -6.87
N THR A 210 -14.51 -3.07 -7.87
CA THR A 210 -15.74 -2.65 -8.56
C THR A 210 -16.41 -3.86 -9.22
N GLN A 211 -15.63 -4.70 -9.90
CA GLN A 211 -16.12 -5.95 -10.50
C GLN A 211 -16.59 -6.95 -9.43
N TYR A 212 -15.89 -7.06 -8.31
CA TYR A 212 -16.28 -7.90 -7.18
C TYR A 212 -17.69 -7.56 -6.66
N PHE A 213 -18.06 -6.28 -6.67
CA PHE A 213 -19.40 -5.82 -6.30
C PHE A 213 -20.42 -5.80 -7.45
N ASN A 214 -20.06 -6.29 -8.65
CA ASN A 214 -20.89 -6.20 -9.86
C ASN A 214 -21.33 -4.76 -10.21
N LEU A 215 -20.43 -3.79 -9.97
CA LEU A 215 -20.64 -2.38 -10.26
C LEU A 215 -19.93 -1.96 -11.56
N THR A 216 -20.21 -0.74 -12.02
CA THR A 216 -19.47 -0.09 -13.12
C THR A 216 -18.71 1.14 -12.61
N PRO A 217 -17.74 1.68 -13.38
CA PRO A 217 -17.03 2.91 -12.99
C PRO A 217 -17.95 4.10 -12.68
N ASP A 218 -19.14 4.16 -13.30
CA ASP A 218 -20.15 5.20 -13.06
C ASP A 218 -20.64 5.23 -11.60
N ASN A 219 -20.53 4.11 -10.87
CA ASN A 219 -20.91 3.98 -9.48
C ASN A 219 -19.78 4.26 -8.48
N VAL A 220 -18.58 4.60 -8.96
CA VAL A 220 -17.36 4.67 -8.14
C VAL A 220 -16.96 6.13 -7.91
N MET A 221 -16.72 6.45 -6.65
CA MET A 221 -16.03 7.67 -6.23
C MET A 221 -14.66 7.29 -5.66
N CYS A 222 -13.61 8.00 -6.05
CA CYS A 222 -12.27 7.87 -5.48
C CYS A 222 -11.84 9.17 -4.80
N ILE A 223 -11.06 9.09 -3.74
CA ILE A 223 -10.50 10.24 -3.01
C ILE A 223 -9.04 9.94 -2.68
N GLY A 224 -8.12 10.82 -3.03
CA GLY A 224 -6.68 10.68 -2.77
C GLY A 224 -5.91 11.98 -3.01
N ASP A 225 -4.65 12.02 -2.61
CA ASP A 225 -3.81 13.24 -2.59
C ASP A 225 -2.45 13.08 -3.30
N SER A 226 -2.05 11.84 -3.64
CA SER A 226 -0.67 11.49 -4.00
C SER A 226 -0.51 10.87 -5.39
N GLU A 227 0.74 10.70 -5.87
CA GLU A 227 1.04 10.16 -7.22
C GLU A 227 0.41 8.77 -7.44
N ASN A 228 0.47 7.90 -6.43
CA ASN A 228 -0.11 6.56 -6.48
C ASN A 228 -1.66 6.55 -6.57
N ASP A 229 -2.34 7.66 -6.27
CA ASP A 229 -3.80 7.82 -6.37
C ASP A 229 -4.27 8.14 -7.78
N LEU A 230 -3.42 8.75 -8.62
CA LEU A 230 -3.79 9.18 -9.97
C LEU A 230 -4.45 8.07 -10.79
N SER A 231 -4.03 6.81 -10.57
CA SER A 231 -4.60 5.65 -11.24
C SER A 231 -6.07 5.38 -10.85
N MET A 232 -6.44 5.52 -9.57
CA MET A 232 -7.81 5.30 -9.11
C MET A 232 -8.71 6.51 -9.36
N LEU A 233 -8.18 7.73 -9.29
CA LEU A 233 -8.91 8.96 -9.59
C LEU A 233 -9.33 9.00 -11.07
N LYS A 234 -8.46 8.54 -11.98
CA LYS A 234 -8.78 8.41 -13.41
C LYS A 234 -9.78 7.30 -13.73
N PHE A 235 -9.88 6.28 -12.88
CA PHE A 235 -10.78 5.15 -13.08
C PHE A 235 -12.21 5.49 -12.66
N ALA A 236 -12.38 6.21 -11.55
CA ALA A 236 -13.69 6.57 -11.00
C ALA A 236 -14.44 7.58 -11.89
N SER A 237 -15.77 7.55 -11.83
CA SER A 237 -16.60 8.60 -12.45
C SER A 237 -16.53 9.93 -11.70
N LEU A 238 -16.14 9.88 -10.42
CA LEU A 238 -15.84 11.04 -9.58
C LEU A 238 -14.52 10.78 -8.84
N GLY A 239 -13.47 11.50 -9.24
CA GLY A 239 -12.16 11.52 -8.60
C GLY A 239 -11.77 12.93 -8.21
#